data_AF-A0A350XBE7-F1
#
_entry.id   AF-A0A350XBE7-F1
#
_cell.length_a   1.000
_cell.length_b   1.000
_cell.length_c   1.000
_cell.angle_alpha   90.00
_cell.angle_beta   90.00
_cell.angle_gamma   90.00
#
_symmetry.space_group_name_H-M   'P 1'
#
loop_
_entity.id
_entity.type
_entity.pdbx_description
1 polymer ?
#
loop_
_entity_poly.entity_id
_entity_poly.type
_entity_poly.pdbx_seq_one_letter_code
_entity_poly.pdbx_strand_id
1 'polypeptide(L)' 'LDGRVKISVPPGVKSGQRLRLANKGYPVDEGDRGDQLVEIQIVVPRNPSLRERELYEKLRQIETFNPRTDLPV' A
#
# COMPACT_ATOMS: atom_id res chain seq x y z
N LEU A 1 -10.72 -3.67 -19.60
CA LEU A 1 -10.20 -4.98 -19.13
C LEU A 1 -10.78 -5.22 -17.73
N ASP A 2 -11.84 -6.01 -17.70
CA ASP A 2 -12.62 -6.56 -16.56
C ASP A 2 -13.31 -5.64 -15.53
N GLY A 3 -13.01 -4.34 -15.52
CA GLY A 3 -13.70 -3.41 -14.61
C GLY A 3 -13.19 -3.49 -13.17
N ARG A 4 -14.08 -3.23 -12.20
CA ARG A 4 -13.69 -3.14 -10.78
C ARG A 4 -13.44 -4.52 -10.19
N VAL A 5 -12.30 -4.69 -9.53
CA VAL A 5 -11.94 -5.88 -8.75
C VAL A 5 -11.78 -5.52 -7.28
N LYS A 6 -12.14 -6.46 -6.40
CA LYS A 6 -11.89 -6.36 -4.96
C LYS A 6 -10.57 -7.05 -4.64
N ILE A 7 -9.75 -6.39 -3.84
CA ILE A 7 -8.50 -6.94 -3.31
C ILE A 7 -8.51 -6.79 -1.79
N SER A 8 -8.08 -7.85 -1.10
CA SER A 8 -7.83 -7.77 0.34
C SER A 8 -6.39 -7.29 0.55
N VAL A 9 -6.23 -6.19 1.28
CA VAL A 9 -4.90 -5.72 1.69
C VAL A 9 -4.55 -6.42 3.00
N PRO A 10 -3.51 -7.26 3.06
CA PRO A 10 -3.14 -7.94 4.29
C PRO A 10 -2.62 -6.94 5.33
N PRO A 11 -2.75 -7.23 6.63
CA PRO A 11 -2.15 -6.41 7.66
C PRO A 11 -0.62 -6.39 7.51
N GLY A 12 0.00 -5.25 7.82
CA GLY A 12 1.47 -5.10 7.81
C GLY A 12 2.10 -4.90 6.42
N VAL A 13 1.32 -4.55 5.39
CA VAL A 13 1.90 -4.16 4.09
C VAL A 13 2.79 -2.93 4.21
N LYS A 14 3.83 -2.89 3.37
CA LYS A 14 4.75 -1.76 3.27
C LYS A 14 4.47 -0.94 2.01
N SER A 15 4.84 0.34 2.03
CA SER A 15 4.88 1.13 0.80
C SER A 15 5.87 0.50 -0.19
N GLY A 16 5.52 0.48 -1.48
CA GLY A 16 6.28 -0.19 -2.54
C GLY A 16 6.06 -1.69 -2.63
N GLN A 17 5.35 -2.32 -1.69
CA GLN A 17 5.02 -3.74 -1.78
C GLN A 17 4.08 -3.98 -2.96
N ARG A 18 4.36 -5.03 -3.75
CA ARG A 18 3.56 -5.42 -4.92
C ARG A 18 2.65 -6.59 -4.61
N LEU A 19 1.38 -6.47 -4.96
CA LEU A 19 0.38 -7.52 -4.89
C LEU A 19 0.05 -8.00 -6.31
N ARG A 20 -0.07 -9.32 -6.48
CA ARG A 20 -0.36 -9.96 -7.76
C ARG A 20 -1.85 -10.29 -7.86
N LEU A 21 -2.49 -9.80 -8.91
CA LEU A 21 -3.84 -10.16 -9.30
C LEU A 21 -3.76 -11.12 -10.49
N ALA A 22 -3.95 -12.42 -10.19
CA ALA A 22 -3.84 -13.48 -11.18
C ALA A 22 -4.88 -13.31 -12.30
N ASN A 23 -4.47 -13.48 -13.57
CA ASN A 23 -5.33 -13.43 -14.76
C ASN A 23 -6.04 -12.08 -14.99
N LYS A 24 -5.56 -11.00 -14.36
CA LYS A 24 -6.07 -9.62 -14.51
C LYS A 24 -5.20 -8.72 -15.37
N GLY A 25 -4.14 -9.27 -15.96
CA GLY A 25 -3.29 -8.59 -16.91
C GLY A 25 -3.85 -8.59 -18.33
N TYR A 26 -2.98 -8.26 -19.28
CA TYR A 26 -3.32 -8.16 -20.69
C TYR A 26 -3.68 -9.55 -21.28
N PRO A 27 -4.70 -9.66 -22.14
CA PRO A 27 -5.01 -10.90 -22.84
C PRO A 27 -3.88 -11.21 -23.84
N VAL A 28 -3.40 -12.45 -23.84
CA VAL A 28 -2.28 -12.87 -24.69
C VAL A 28 -2.79 -13.65 -25.90
N ASP A 29 -3.54 -14.73 -25.65
CA ASP A 29 -4.14 -15.61 -26.66
C ASP A 29 -5.61 -15.95 -26.27
N GLU A 30 -6.29 -16.81 -27.04
CA GLU A 30 -7.67 -17.25 -26.75
C GLU A 30 -7.74 -18.02 -25.40
N GLY A 31 -8.05 -17.29 -24.34
CA GLY A 31 -8.32 -17.83 -23.00
C GLY A 31 -7.27 -17.47 -21.96
N ASP A 32 -6.05 -17.14 -22.38
CA ASP A 32 -4.92 -16.85 -21.49
C ASP A 32 -4.69 -15.36 -21.29
N ARG A 33 -4.40 -15.00 -20.03
CA ARG A 33 -4.14 -13.62 -19.62
C ARG A 33 -2.95 -13.55 -18.70
N GLY A 34 -2.20 -12.46 -18.82
CA GLY A 34 -1.17 -12.13 -17.84
C GLY A 34 -1.74 -11.74 -16.48
N ASP A 35 -0.85 -11.30 -15.60
CA ASP A 35 -1.20 -10.81 -14.27
C ASP A 35 -1.15 -9.30 -14.19
N GLN A 36 -1.95 -8.73 -13.29
CA GLN A 36 -1.84 -7.33 -12.91
C GLN A 36 -1.05 -7.22 -11.62
N LEU A 37 0.01 -6.40 -11.62
CA LEU A 37 0.76 -6.05 -10.43
C LEU A 37 0.28 -4.71 -9.90
N VAL A 38 -0.10 -4.67 -8.63
CA VAL A 38 -0.53 -3.46 -7.94
C VAL A 38 0.52 -3.11 -6.90
N GLU A 39 1.06 -1.90 -6.98
CA GLU A 39 2.02 -1.39 -6.00
C GLU A 39 1.31 -0.55 -4.94
N ILE A 40 1.54 -0.87 -3.66
CA ILE A 40 0.94 -0.15 -2.55
C ILE A 40 1.68 1.16 -2.32
N GLN A 41 0.95 2.27 -2.25
CA GLN A 41 1.48 3.58 -1.90
C GLN A 41 0.80 4.10 -0.64
N ILE A 42 1.59 4.41 0.38
CA ILE A 42 1.08 5.05 1.60
C ILE A 42 1.02 6.57 1.35
N VAL A 43 -0.17 7.13 1.40
CA VAL A 43 -0.42 8.58 1.23
C VAL A 43 -0.87 9.18 2.57
N VAL A 44 -0.38 10.38 2.88
CA VAL A 44 -0.72 11.11 4.11
C VAL A 44 -1.59 12.33 3.78
N PRO A 45 -2.55 12.69 4.65
CA PRO A 45 -3.38 13.89 4.43
C PRO A 45 -2.51 15.16 4.51
N ARG A 46 -2.74 16.10 3.59
CA ARG A 46 -1.98 17.36 3.55
C ARG A 46 -2.18 18.22 4.81
N ASN A 47 -3.42 18.26 5.30
CA ASN A 47 -3.82 19.08 6.44
C ASN A 47 -4.64 18.23 7.42
N PRO A 48 -3.99 17.47 8.33
CA PRO A 48 -4.72 16.73 9.35
C PRO A 48 -5.41 17.70 10.30
N SER A 49 -6.64 17.38 10.68
CA SER A 49 -7.42 18.03 11.72
C SER A 49 -6.70 17.99 13.07
N LEU A 50 -7.12 18.84 14.02
CA LEU A 50 -6.56 18.84 15.38
C LEU A 50 -6.64 17.45 16.02
N ARG A 51 -7.78 16.76 15.83
CA ARG A 51 -7.98 15.43 16.40
C ARG A 51 -7.06 14.37 15.79
N GLU A 52 -6.85 14.41 14.47
CA GLU A 52 -5.90 13.49 13.82
C GLU A 52 -4.47 13.73 14.31
N ARG A 53 -4.06 15.00 14.46
CA ARG A 53 -2.73 15.34 15.01
C ARG A 53 -2.54 14.79 16.42
N GLU A 54 -3.52 14.95 17.30
CA GLU A 54 -3.47 14.38 18.66
C GLU A 54 -3.28 12.85 18.64
N LEU A 55 -3.95 12.15 17.74
CA LEU A 55 -3.83 10.70 17.61
C LEU A 55 -2.46 10.28 17.08
N TYR A 56 -1.91 11.01 16.11
CA TYR A 56 -0.56 10.78 15.62
C TYR A 56 0.50 10.99 16.70
N GLU A 57 0.38 12.04 17.52
CA GLU A 57 1.32 12.27 18.63
C GLU A 57 1.24 11.16 19.70
N LYS A 58 0.04 10.67 20.01
CA LYS A 58 -0.13 9.51 20.90
C LYS A 58 0.52 8.24 20.35
N LEU A 59 0.35 8.00 19.05
CA LEU A 59 0.99 6.86 18.38
C LEU A 59 2.52 6.99 18.43
N ARG A 60 3.05 8.19 18.15
CA ARG A 60 4.48 8.48 18.20
C ARG A 60 5.11 8.21 19.57
N GLN A 61 4.40 8.47 20.66
CA GLN A 61 4.92 8.23 22.03
C GLN A 61 5.16 6.74 22.34
N ILE A 62 4.45 5.84 21.66
CA ILE A 62 4.56 4.39 21.87
C ILE A 62 5.32 3.68 20.75
N GLU A 63 5.55 4.35 19.63
CA GLU A 63 6.20 3.78 18.44
C GLU A 63 7.70 3.54 18.70
N THR A 64 8.14 2.30 18.48
CA THR A 64 9.55 1.88 18.61
C THR A 64 10.24 1.74 17.25
N PHE A 65 9.51 1.87 16.15
CA PHE A 65 10.01 1.69 14.80
C PHE A 65 10.78 2.93 14.33
N ASN A 66 12.01 2.74 13.85
CA ASN A 66 12.81 3.79 13.21
C ASN A 66 12.82 3.62 11.68
N PRO A 67 12.04 4.43 10.92
CA PRO A 67 11.97 4.31 9.46
C PRO A 67 13.26 4.70 8.73
N ARG A 68 14.26 5.28 9.41
CA ARG A 68 15.51 5.76 8.83
C ARG A 68 16.74 4.98 9.28
N THR A 69 16.54 3.77 9.81
CA THR A 69 17.64 2.95 10.34
C THR A 69 18.73 2.69 9.30
N ASP A 70 18.36 2.57 8.02
CA ASP A 70 19.29 2.24 6.92
C ASP A 70 19.81 3.48 6.17
N LEU A 71 19.50 4.70 6.62
CA LEU A 71 20.00 5.92 5.99
C LEU A 71 21.39 6.28 6.54
N PRO A 72 22.38 6.58 5.68
CA PRO A 72 23.67 7.10 6.13
C PRO A 72 23.45 8.49 6.75
N VAL A 73 23.99 8.69 7.96
CA VAL A 73 24.06 9.99 8.64
C VAL A 73 25.13 10.89 8.05
#